data_AF-A0A522A3Q0-F1
#
_entry.id   AF-A0A522A3Q0-F1
#
_cell.length_a   1.000
_cell.length_b   1.000
_cell.length_c   1.000
_cell.angle_alpha   90.00
_cell.angle_beta   90.00
_cell.angle_gamma   90.00
#
_symmetry.space_group_name_H-M   'P 1'
#
loop_
_entity.id
_entity.type
_entity.pdbx_description
1 polymer ?
#
loop_
_entity_poly.entity_id
_entity_poly.type
_entity_poly.pdbx_seq_one_letter_code
_entity_poly.pdbx_strand_id
1 'polypeptide(L)'
;MADSLPQLEKHRADLLAQFSQLADFRPGSITSTQGRCGNPNCHCHKPDEPGHGPNPRLTYKVEGKTVTESFATPASQRKAEREVAEFARYRELSRAFVEVNAQICRTRPVEDTLSPQEKKRPKRSVRKSPAK
;
A
#
# COMPACT_ATOMS: atom_id res chain seq x y z
N MET A 1 -21.06 1.53 -19.50
CA MET A 1 -20.77 0.60 -20.62
C MET A 1 -19.54 -0.18 -20.21
N ALA A 2 -19.52 -1.50 -20.37
CA ALA A 2 -18.32 -2.27 -20.08
C ALA A 2 -17.29 -2.00 -21.18
N ASP A 3 -16.05 -1.68 -20.80
CA ASP A 3 -14.96 -1.50 -21.75
C ASP A 3 -14.69 -2.82 -22.48
N SER A 4 -14.37 -2.74 -23.78
CA SER A 4 -14.04 -3.91 -24.58
C SER A 4 -12.69 -4.52 -24.14
N LEU A 5 -12.49 -5.81 -24.40
CA LEU A 5 -11.24 -6.49 -24.03
C LEU A 5 -9.98 -5.77 -24.55
N PRO A 6 -9.90 -5.30 -25.82
CA PRO A 6 -8.74 -4.54 -26.30
C PRO A 6 -8.52 -3.22 -25.57
N GLN A 7 -9.58 -2.52 -25.15
CA GLN A 7 -9.47 -1.28 -24.37
C GLN A 7 -8.90 -1.57 -22.98
N LEU A 8 -9.36 -2.63 -22.33
CA LEU A 8 -8.83 -3.05 -21.02
C LEU A 8 -7.35 -3.47 -21.11
N GLU A 9 -6.96 -4.18 -22.17
CA GLU A 9 -5.57 -4.58 -22.39
C GLU A 9 -4.65 -3.39 -22.65
N LYS A 10 -5.13 -2.40 -23.42
CA LYS A 10 -4.43 -1.12 -23.59
C LYS A 10 -4.29 -0.38 -22.27
N HIS A 11 -5.37 -0.25 -21.50
CA HIS A 11 -5.33 0.42 -20.20
C HIS A 11 -4.36 -0.27 -19.24
N ARG A 12 -4.33 -1.61 -19.22
CA ARG A 12 -3.33 -2.38 -18.45
C ARG A 12 -1.89 -2.03 -18.88
N ALA A 13 -1.63 -1.91 -20.17
CA ALA A 13 -0.31 -1.53 -20.69
C ALA A 13 0.07 -0.08 -20.29
N ASP A 14 -0.88 0.85 -20.35
CA ASP A 14 -0.68 2.24 -19.94
C ASP A 14 -0.36 2.35 -18.44
N LEU A 15 -1.00 1.53 -17.60
CA LEU A 15 -0.68 1.43 -16.18
C LEU A 15 0.73 0.86 -15.94
N LEU A 16 1.14 -0.16 -16.68
CA LEU A 16 2.51 -0.70 -16.61
C LEU A 16 3.57 0.33 -17.02
N ALA A 17 3.29 1.14 -18.03
CA ALA A 17 4.16 2.25 -18.42
C ALA A 17 4.26 3.31 -17.30
N GLN A 18 3.19 3.55 -16.54
CA GLN A 18 3.25 4.44 -15.38
C GLN A 18 4.07 3.85 -14.22
N PHE A 19 4.00 2.54 -13.98
CA PHE A 19 4.87 1.88 -12.99
C PHE A 19 6.36 2.09 -13.29
N SER A 20 6.76 2.08 -14.56
CA SER A 20 8.17 2.28 -14.93
C SER A 20 8.66 3.71 -14.72
N GLN A 21 7.77 4.67 -14.44
CA GLN A 21 8.11 6.07 -14.14
C GLN A 21 8.16 6.38 -12.64
N LEU A 22 7.83 5.42 -11.78
CA LEU A 22 7.88 5.62 -10.33
C LEU A 22 9.33 5.81 -9.87
N ALA A 23 9.54 6.81 -9.03
CA ALA A 23 10.82 7.03 -8.35
C ALA A 23 10.97 6.12 -7.10
N ASP A 24 12.09 6.26 -6.39
CA ASP A 24 12.27 5.61 -5.09
C ASP A 24 11.16 6.03 -4.11
N PHE A 25 10.54 5.05 -3.48
CA PHE A 25 9.44 5.28 -2.55
C PHE A 25 9.54 4.39 -1.32
N ARG A 26 8.88 4.81 -0.23
CA ARG A 26 8.72 3.98 0.97
C ARG A 26 7.35 4.18 1.60
N PRO A 27 6.80 3.13 2.25
CA PRO A 27 5.54 3.25 2.94
C PRO A 27 5.64 4.17 4.15
N GLY A 28 4.51 4.80 4.49
CA GLY A 28 4.35 5.52 5.74
C GLY A 28 3.46 6.74 5.60
N SER A 29 3.38 7.49 6.70
CA SER A 29 2.76 8.80 6.76
C SER A 29 3.62 9.71 7.62
N ILE A 30 3.66 10.99 7.26
CA ILE A 30 4.37 12.00 8.04
C ILE A 30 3.33 12.77 8.83
N THR A 31 3.49 12.78 10.15
CA THR A 31 2.59 13.49 11.06
C THR A 31 3.42 14.40 11.96
N SER A 32 2.88 15.59 12.22
CA SER A 32 3.49 16.56 13.10
C SER A 32 2.90 16.43 14.49
N THR A 33 3.76 16.27 15.48
CA THR A 33 3.38 16.23 16.90
C THR A 33 3.79 17.53 17.58
N GLN A 34 2.98 17.98 18.52
CA GLN A 34 3.35 19.05 19.44
C GLN A 34 3.33 18.48 20.86
N GLY A 35 4.30 18.84 21.69
CA GLY A 35 4.37 18.27 23.02
C GLY A 35 5.44 18.89 23.91
N ARG A 36 5.37 18.58 25.20
CA ARG A 36 6.37 19.01 26.17
C ARG A 36 7.67 18.25 25.93
N CYS A 37 8.80 18.95 26.01
CA CYS A 37 10.10 18.30 25.92
C CYS A 37 10.48 17.66 27.27
N GLY A 38 11.52 16.82 27.26
CA GLY A 38 12.00 16.14 28.47
C GLY A 38 12.71 17.05 29.49
N ASN A 39 12.91 18.33 29.17
CA ASN A 39 13.50 19.28 30.11
C ASN A 39 12.39 19.88 31.01
N PRO A 40 12.38 19.61 32.32
CA PRO A 40 11.33 20.09 33.23
C PRO A 40 11.31 21.62 33.37
N ASN A 41 12.44 22.29 33.14
CA ASN A 41 12.57 23.75 33.25
C ASN A 41 12.25 24.47 31.94
N CYS A 42 11.76 23.76 30.93
CA CYS A 42 11.47 24.37 29.65
C CYS A 42 10.13 25.14 29.65
N HIS A 43 10.06 26.20 28.83
CA HIS A 43 8.86 27.03 28.67
C HIS A 43 7.59 26.22 28.36
N CYS A 44 7.72 25.14 27.58
CA CYS A 44 6.60 24.29 27.19
C CYS A 44 5.87 23.60 28.37
N HIS A 45 6.44 23.64 29.59
CA HIS A 45 5.81 23.11 30.79
C HIS A 45 4.96 24.15 31.54
N LYS A 46 5.05 25.43 31.17
CA LYS A 46 4.21 26.47 31.78
C LYS A 46 2.73 26.25 31.41
N PRO A 47 1.79 26.60 32.30
CA PRO A 47 0.38 26.70 31.95
C PRO A 47 0.19 27.63 30.74
N ASP A 48 -0.74 27.29 29.85
CA ASP A 48 -1.15 28.07 28.68
C ASP A 48 -0.11 28.26 27.56
N GLU A 49 1.09 27.69 27.69
CA GLU A 49 2.11 27.71 26.65
C GLU A 49 1.99 26.51 25.72
N PRO A 50 2.08 26.70 24.38
CA PRO A 50 2.05 25.59 23.45
C PRO A 50 3.27 24.69 23.66
N GLY A 51 3.04 23.38 23.55
CA GLY A 51 4.13 22.40 23.51
C GLY A 51 5.09 22.67 22.35
N HIS A 52 6.33 22.21 22.44
CA HIS A 52 7.25 22.28 21.32
C HIS A 52 6.68 21.56 20.10
N GLY A 53 6.78 22.23 18.97
CA GLY A 53 6.51 21.64 17.67
C GLY A 53 6.16 22.69 16.62
N PRO A 54 5.89 22.27 15.38
CA PRO A 54 5.68 20.88 14.97
C PRO A 54 6.96 20.04 14.93
N ASN A 55 6.89 18.83 15.51
CA ASN A 55 7.90 17.79 15.41
C ASN A 55 7.42 16.72 14.42
N PRO A 56 7.80 16.83 13.13
CA PRO A 56 7.40 15.87 12.11
C PRO A 56 8.07 14.52 12.35
N ARG A 57 7.29 13.46 12.18
CA ARG A 57 7.75 12.07 12.31
C ARG A 57 7.18 11.22 11.19
N LEU A 58 8.00 10.35 10.62
CA LEU A 58 7.54 9.31 9.71
C LEU A 58 7.04 8.13 10.53
N THR A 59 5.82 7.67 10.27
CA THR A 59 5.26 6.47 10.88
C THR A 59 4.89 5.45 9.80
N TYR A 60 5.31 4.20 9.97
CA TYR A 60 5.03 3.13 9.01
C TYR A 60 4.96 1.77 9.71
N LYS A 61 4.65 0.72 8.95
CA LYS A 61 4.49 -0.66 9.45
C LYS A 61 5.63 -1.55 8.97
N VAL A 62 6.22 -2.31 9.88
CA VAL A 62 7.17 -3.39 9.60
C VAL A 62 6.64 -4.64 10.30
N GLU A 63 6.35 -5.70 9.55
CA GLU A 63 5.82 -6.97 10.11
C GLU A 63 4.61 -6.76 11.05
N GLY A 64 3.71 -5.84 10.70
CA GLY A 64 2.53 -5.47 11.50
C GLY A 64 2.79 -4.52 12.68
N LYS A 65 4.05 -4.31 13.07
CA LYS A 65 4.44 -3.39 14.15
C LYS A 65 4.57 -1.96 13.63
N THR A 66 4.15 -1.00 14.44
CA THR A 66 4.31 0.44 14.13
C THR A 66 5.73 0.89 14.45
N VAL A 67 6.40 1.48 13.47
CA VAL A 67 7.70 2.12 13.62
C VAL A 67 7.52 3.62 13.39
N THR A 68 8.16 4.43 14.24
CA THR A 68 8.13 5.90 14.14
C THR A 68 9.55 6.44 14.16
N GLU A 69 9.90 7.23 13.15
CA GLU A 69 11.22 7.85 12.97
C GLU A 69 11.08 9.38 13.06
N SER A 70 12.02 10.01 13.77
CA SER A 70 12.18 11.47 13.78
C SER A 70 13.18 11.91 12.70
N PHE A 71 13.00 13.13 12.20
CA PHE A 71 13.91 13.70 11.21
C PHE A 71 15.03 14.49 11.88
N ALA A 72 16.28 14.23 11.50
CA ALA A 72 17.43 14.99 11.99
C ALA A 72 17.53 16.38 11.35
N THR A 73 17.05 16.52 10.11
CA THR A 73 17.12 17.77 9.35
C THR A 73 15.86 18.02 8.51
N PRO A 74 15.52 19.28 8.19
CA PRO A 74 14.44 19.61 7.26
C PRO A 74 14.64 18.99 5.86
N ALA A 75 15.89 18.78 5.44
CA ALA A 75 16.18 18.12 4.17
C ALA A 75 15.78 16.64 4.19
N SER A 76 16.07 15.93 5.29
CA SER A 76 15.66 14.53 5.47
C SER A 76 14.14 14.37 5.53
N GLN A 77 13.44 15.33 6.14
CA GLN A 77 11.98 15.39 6.12
C GLN A 77 11.44 15.55 4.69
N ARG A 78 11.90 16.58 3.95
CA ARG A 78 11.44 16.81 2.58
C ARG A 78 11.71 15.64 1.64
N LYS A 79 12.82 14.91 1.86
CA LYS A 79 13.11 13.67 1.14
C LYS A 79 12.04 12.62 1.43
N ALA A 80 11.75 12.37 2.70
CA ALA A 80 10.73 11.43 3.12
C ALA A 80 9.32 11.78 2.61
N GLU A 81 8.97 13.08 2.59
CA GLU A 81 7.70 13.55 2.03
C GLU A 81 7.54 13.17 0.56
N ARG A 82 8.60 13.34 -0.25
CA ARG A 82 8.58 12.92 -1.66
C ARG A 82 8.42 11.42 -1.82
N GLU A 83 9.19 10.63 -1.06
CA GLU A 83 9.13 9.17 -1.11
C GLU A 83 7.77 8.61 -0.68
N VAL A 84 7.14 9.21 0.33
CA VAL A 84 5.81 8.84 0.81
C VAL A 84 4.73 9.23 -0.21
N ALA A 85 4.86 10.40 -0.84
CA ALA A 85 3.96 10.81 -1.92
C ALA A 85 4.07 9.88 -3.14
N GLU A 86 5.28 9.46 -3.49
CA GLU A 86 5.53 8.48 -4.54
C GLU A 86 4.90 7.12 -4.19
N PHE A 87 4.98 6.69 -2.93
CA PHE A 87 4.32 5.47 -2.47
C PHE A 87 2.79 5.56 -2.56
N ALA A 88 2.21 6.74 -2.33
CA ALA A 88 0.78 6.95 -2.54
C ALA A 88 0.38 6.72 -4.01
N ARG A 89 1.16 7.26 -4.96
CA ARG A 89 0.97 6.98 -6.40
C ARG A 89 1.11 5.49 -6.72
N TYR A 90 2.12 4.81 -6.19
CA TYR A 90 2.26 3.37 -6.35
C TYR A 90 1.01 2.61 -5.90
N ARG A 91 0.42 2.97 -4.74
CA ARG A 91 -0.79 2.31 -4.22
C ARG A 91 -2.00 2.51 -5.13
N GLU A 92 -2.16 3.71 -5.68
CA GLU A 92 -3.25 4.02 -6.62
C GLU A 92 -3.09 3.21 -7.92
N LEU A 93 -1.89 3.19 -8.50
CA LEU A 93 -1.58 2.39 -9.69
C LEU A 93 -1.79 0.90 -9.44
N SER A 94 -1.35 0.39 -8.28
CA SER A 94 -1.53 -1.02 -7.90
C SER A 94 -3.01 -1.39 -7.81
N ARG A 95 -3.83 -0.55 -7.19
CA ARG A 95 -5.27 -0.76 -7.12
C ARG A 95 -5.90 -0.77 -8.52
N ALA A 96 -5.60 0.23 -9.35
CA ALA A 96 -6.14 0.32 -10.70
C ALA A 96 -5.72 -0.88 -11.56
N PHE A 97 -4.46 -1.31 -11.45
CA PHE A 97 -3.93 -2.44 -12.19
C PHE A 97 -4.64 -3.75 -11.82
N VAL A 98 -4.86 -4.01 -10.54
CA VAL A 98 -5.62 -5.19 -10.09
C VAL A 98 -7.06 -5.13 -10.58
N GLU A 99 -7.70 -3.96 -10.52
CA GLU A 99 -9.07 -3.77 -10.99
C GLU A 99 -9.23 -4.05 -12.49
N VAL A 100 -8.35 -3.48 -13.32
CA VAL A 100 -8.35 -3.73 -14.78
C VAL A 100 -8.08 -5.20 -15.08
N ASN A 101 -7.12 -5.84 -14.41
CA ASN A 101 -6.89 -7.27 -14.61
C ASN A 101 -8.09 -8.12 -14.19
N ALA A 102 -8.77 -7.78 -13.09
CA ALA A 102 -9.98 -8.48 -12.67
C ALA A 102 -11.10 -8.37 -13.74
N GLN A 103 -11.22 -7.21 -14.40
CA GLN A 103 -12.16 -7.02 -15.52
C GLN A 103 -11.75 -7.87 -16.73
N ILE A 104 -10.47 -7.85 -17.12
CA ILE A 104 -9.93 -8.70 -18.19
C ILE A 104 -10.22 -10.17 -17.93
N CYS A 105 -9.96 -10.65 -16.70
CA CYS A 105 -10.20 -12.04 -16.31
C CYS A 105 -11.69 -12.43 -16.41
N ARG A 106 -12.61 -11.52 -16.14
CA ARG A 106 -14.06 -11.77 -16.29
C ARG A 106 -14.51 -11.78 -17.75
N THR A 107 -13.87 -10.97 -18.60
CA THR A 107 -14.21 -10.84 -20.02
C THR A 107 -13.65 -11.97 -20.86
N ARG A 108 -12.50 -12.53 -20.49
CA ARG A 108 -11.90 -13.66 -21.21
C ARG A 108 -12.78 -14.91 -21.07
N PRO A 109 -13.05 -15.64 -22.17
CA PRO A 109 -13.82 -16.87 -22.10
C PRO A 109 -13.06 -17.93 -21.30
N VAL A 110 -13.82 -18.79 -20.60
CA VAL A 110 -13.25 -19.99 -19.99
C VAL A 110 -12.99 -20.99 -21.12
N GLU A 111 -11.73 -21.31 -21.36
CA GLU A 111 -11.40 -22.42 -22.25
C GLU A 111 -11.62 -23.74 -21.49
N ASP A 112 -12.42 -24.64 -22.05
CA ASP A 112 -12.63 -25.98 -21.49
C ASP A 112 -11.46 -26.88 -21.92
N THR A 113 -10.29 -26.64 -21.33
CA THR A 113 -9.03 -27.38 -21.60
C THR A 113 -8.83 -28.53 -20.62
N LEU A 114 -9.91 -29.15 -20.15
CA LEU A 114 -9.79 -30.35 -19.31
C LEU A 114 -9.05 -31.45 -20.07
N SER A 115 -7.83 -31.77 -19.64
CA SER A 115 -7.13 -32.96 -20.09
C SER A 115 -7.94 -34.21 -19.68
N PRO A 116 -7.86 -35.32 -20.42
CA PRO A 116 -8.53 -36.57 -20.03
C PRO A 116 -8.14 -37.07 -18.63
N GLN A 117 -6.97 -36.66 -18.11
CA GLN A 117 -6.49 -37.00 -16.77
C GLN A 117 -7.21 -36.20 -15.67
N GLU A 118 -7.55 -34.94 -15.92
CA GLU A 118 -8.29 -34.11 -14.95
C GLU A 118 -9.75 -34.53 -14.84
N LYS A 119 -10.35 -35.04 -15.93
CA LYS A 119 -11.70 -35.64 -15.92
C LYS A 119 -11.76 -36.94 -15.11
N LYS A 120 -10.65 -37.69 -15.01
CA LYS A 120 -10.56 -38.94 -14.26
C LYS A 120 -10.15 -38.76 -12.79
N ARG A 121 -9.81 -37.55 -12.35
CA ARG A 121 -9.38 -37.33 -10.96
C ARG A 121 -10.58 -37.56 -10.02
N PRO A 122 -10.56 -38.59 -9.16
CA PRO A 122 -11.69 -38.90 -8.30
C PRO A 122 -11.94 -37.73 -7.35
N LYS A 123 -13.23 -37.40 -7.14
CA LYS A 123 -13.65 -36.35 -6.20
C LYS A 123 -13.01 -36.63 -4.85
N ARG A 124 -12.30 -35.64 -4.31
CA ARG A 124 -11.61 -35.73 -3.02
C ARG A 124 -12.67 -36.13 -1.98
N SER A 125 -12.56 -37.34 -1.43
CA SER A 125 -13.50 -37.84 -0.43
C SER A 125 -13.50 -36.86 0.74
N VAL A 126 -14.68 -36.31 1.08
CA VAL A 126 -14.85 -35.50 2.28
C VAL A 126 -14.53 -36.40 3.47
N ARG A 127 -13.32 -36.30 4.02
CA ARG A 127 -13.02 -36.91 5.32
C ARG A 127 -13.86 -36.17 6.35
N LYS A 128 -14.85 -36.87 6.91
CA LYS A 128 -15.53 -36.42 8.13
C LYS A 128 -14.45 -36.22 9.20
N SER A 129 -14.27 -34.99 9.65
CA SER A 129 -13.46 -34.70 10.83
C SER A 129 -14.04 -35.46 12.02
N PRO A 130 -13.24 -36.16 12.84
CA PRO A 130 -13.75 -36.75 14.07
C PRO A 130 -14.09 -35.61 15.03
N ALA A 131 -15.30 -35.64 15.58
CA ALA A 131 -15.68 -34.76 16.67
C ALA A 131 -14.85 -35.11 17.92
N LYS A 132 -14.19 -34.11 18.50
CA LYS A 132 -13.80 -34.06 19.91
C LYS A 132 -13.92 -32.63 20.40
#